data_AF-A0A1F3F5C3-F1
#
_entry.id   AF-A0A1F3F5C3-F1
#
_cell.length_a   1.000
_cell.length_b   1.000
_cell.length_c   1.000
_cell.angle_alpha   90.00
_cell.angle_beta   90.00
_cell.angle_gamma   90.00
#
_symmetry.space_group_name_H-M   'P 1'
#
loop_
_entity.id
_entity.type
_entity.pdbx_description
1 polymer ?
#
loop_
_entity_poly.entity_id
_entity_poly.type
_entity_poly.pdbx_seq_one_letter_code
_entity_poly.pdbx_strand_id
1 'polypeptide(L)'
;MKKQLLVALFVGLFCCCTTSNIPDNEVIENSVSDAPVKSQVLIRLELTGTYTAAQVKELCEMMVRISSDKTMKYHPKPTHVWIYIYKSKADCLKDGGSWIAMYGKAGAEDPGDYTYRN
;
A
#
# COMPACT_ATOMS: atom_id res chain seq x y z
N MET A 1 -3.77 52.20 -34.09
CA MET A 1 -4.45 51.38 -33.06
C MET A 1 -3.91 49.96 -33.15
N LYS A 2 -3.23 49.50 -32.09
CA LYS A 2 -2.53 48.21 -31.99
C LYS A 2 -3.57 47.09 -31.86
N LYS A 3 -3.56 46.09 -32.75
CA LYS A 3 -4.30 44.83 -32.55
C LYS A 3 -3.34 43.78 -32.02
N GLN A 4 -3.72 43.19 -30.90
CA GLN A 4 -2.92 42.30 -30.09
C GLN A 4 -2.82 40.89 -30.70
N LEU A 5 -1.65 40.32 -30.44
CA LEU A 5 -1.18 38.96 -30.68
C LEU A 5 -1.97 37.98 -29.80
N LEU A 6 -2.48 36.88 -30.36
CA LEU A 6 -2.96 35.74 -29.57
C LEU A 6 -2.20 34.49 -30.03
N VAL A 7 -1.19 34.11 -29.24
CA VAL A 7 -0.44 32.85 -29.39
C VAL A 7 -1.21 31.78 -28.61
N ALA A 8 -1.79 30.82 -29.33
CA ALA A 8 -2.40 29.64 -28.72
C ALA A 8 -1.28 28.66 -28.34
N LEU A 9 -0.95 28.61 -27.04
CA LEU A 9 -0.05 27.61 -26.49
C LEU A 9 -0.84 26.31 -26.27
N PHE A 10 -0.73 25.37 -27.21
CA PHE A 10 -1.22 24.00 -27.01
C PHE A 10 -0.32 23.32 -25.98
N VAL A 11 -0.78 23.28 -24.73
CA VAL A 11 -0.17 22.45 -23.69
C VAL A 11 -0.51 21.00 -24.02
N GLY A 12 0.47 20.31 -24.59
CA GLY A 12 0.41 18.87 -24.84
C GLY A 12 0.20 18.13 -23.52
N LEU A 13 -0.99 17.55 -23.38
CA LEU A 13 -1.35 16.63 -22.32
C LEU A 13 -0.47 15.37 -22.46
N PHE A 14 0.63 15.31 -21.69
CA PHE A 14 1.41 14.09 -21.51
C PHE A 14 0.52 13.07 -20.80
N CYS A 15 -0.15 12.21 -21.57
CA CYS A 15 -0.73 10.98 -21.07
C CYS A 15 0.43 10.03 -20.75
N CYS A 16 1.04 10.22 -19.57
CA CYS A 16 1.98 9.27 -19.01
C CYS A 16 1.17 8.04 -18.60
N CYS A 17 1.02 7.09 -19.52
CA CYS A 17 0.49 5.78 -19.23
C CYS A 17 1.56 5.05 -18.42
N THR A 18 1.58 5.27 -17.11
CA THR A 18 2.43 4.49 -16.21
C THR A 18 1.91 3.07 -16.22
N THR A 19 2.59 2.17 -16.94
CA THR A 19 2.52 0.74 -16.68
C THR A 19 2.94 0.53 -15.23
N SER A 20 1.94 0.39 -14.37
CA SER A 20 2.03 -0.11 -13.01
C SER A 20 2.65 -1.50 -13.05
N ASN A 21 3.97 -1.56 -12.95
CA ASN A 21 4.66 -2.81 -12.69
C ASN A 21 4.72 -2.94 -11.17
N ILE A 22 3.73 -3.61 -10.58
CA ILE A 22 3.77 -4.01 -9.18
C ILE A 22 5.08 -4.78 -8.95
N PRO A 23 5.86 -4.44 -7.91
CA PRO A 23 7.15 -5.09 -7.67
C PRO A 23 6.94 -6.55 -7.26
N ASP A 24 7.83 -7.42 -7.71
CA ASP A 24 7.85 -8.81 -7.29
C ASP A 24 8.00 -8.89 -5.76
N ASN A 25 7.23 -9.78 -5.14
CA ASN A 25 7.16 -9.89 -3.69
C ASN A 25 6.85 -11.32 -3.24
N GLU A 26 7.30 -11.66 -2.04
CA GLU A 26 6.99 -12.92 -1.36
C GLU A 26 6.31 -12.65 -0.03
N VAL A 27 5.27 -13.44 0.28
CA VAL A 27 4.55 -13.35 1.55
C VAL A 27 5.34 -14.06 2.64
N ILE A 28 5.83 -13.30 3.62
CA ILE A 28 6.49 -13.82 4.82
C ILE A 28 5.44 -14.33 5.82
N GLU A 29 4.39 -13.54 6.03
CA GLU A 29 3.32 -13.83 6.99
C GLU A 29 1.98 -13.35 6.45
N ASN A 30 0.94 -14.16 6.61
CA ASN A 30 -0.45 -13.80 6.34
C ASN A 30 -1.33 -14.39 7.44
N SER A 31 -1.72 -13.55 8.39
CA SER A 31 -2.48 -13.94 9.56
C SER A 31 -3.85 -13.27 9.55
N VAL A 32 -4.90 -14.07 9.70
CA VAL A 32 -6.28 -13.62 9.79
C VAL A 32 -6.86 -14.12 11.11
N SER A 33 -7.28 -13.18 11.95
CA SER A 33 -7.97 -13.46 13.21
C SER A 33 -9.37 -12.89 13.13
N ASP A 34 -10.37 -13.64 13.54
CA ASP A 34 -11.77 -13.22 13.46
C ASP A 34 -12.51 -13.65 14.71
N ALA A 35 -12.79 -12.68 15.58
CA ALA A 35 -13.47 -12.85 16.85
C ALA A 35 -14.54 -11.75 17.03
N PRO A 36 -15.56 -11.97 17.88
CA PRO A 36 -16.65 -11.01 18.07
C PRO A 36 -16.23 -9.58 18.46
N VAL A 37 -15.09 -9.45 19.13
CA VAL A 37 -14.55 -8.16 19.59
C VAL A 37 -13.53 -7.60 18.61
N LYS A 38 -12.84 -8.46 17.85
CA LYS A 38 -11.73 -8.05 16.98
C LYS A 38 -11.61 -8.99 15.78
N SER A 39 -11.62 -8.40 14.59
CA SER A 39 -11.18 -9.04 13.36
C SER A 39 -9.94 -8.33 12.83
N GLN A 40 -8.91 -9.09 12.48
CA GLN A 40 -7.60 -8.56 12.12
C GLN A 40 -7.06 -9.29 10.90
N VAL A 41 -6.50 -8.53 9.97
CA VAL A 41 -5.63 -9.02 8.90
C VAL A 41 -4.23 -8.46 9.14
N LEU A 42 -3.22 -9.32 9.15
CA LEU A 42 -1.82 -8.95 9.21
C LEU A 42 -1.08 -9.61 8.04
N ILE A 43 -0.39 -8.80 7.24
CA ILE A 43 0.42 -9.28 6.13
C ILE A 43 1.82 -8.69 6.26
N ARG A 44 2.83 -9.55 6.10
CA ARG A 44 4.24 -9.17 5.96
C ARG A 44 4.77 -9.68 4.64
N LEU A 45 5.39 -8.81 3.86
CA LEU A 45 5.92 -9.10 2.53
C LEU A 45 7.40 -8.74 2.49
N GLU A 46 8.20 -9.52 1.76
CA GLU A 46 9.48 -9.03 1.24
C GLU A 46 9.36 -8.66 -0.22
N LEU A 47 10.13 -7.66 -0.65
CA LEU A 47 10.30 -7.34 -2.07
C LEU A 47 11.46 -8.14 -2.64
N THR A 48 11.30 -8.64 -3.86
CA THR A 48 12.36 -9.28 -4.62
C THR A 48 12.74 -8.40 -5.82
N GLY A 49 14.03 -8.42 -6.19
CA GLY A 49 14.54 -7.64 -7.30
C GLY A 49 14.60 -6.12 -7.04
N THR A 50 14.54 -5.35 -8.13
CA THR A 50 14.65 -3.88 -8.11
C THR A 50 13.29 -3.20 -8.17
N TYR A 51 13.08 -2.22 -7.31
CA TYR A 51 11.81 -1.49 -7.20
C TYR A 51 12.06 0.01 -6.96
N THR A 52 11.07 0.81 -7.34
CA THR A 52 11.02 2.25 -7.06
C THR A 52 10.08 2.54 -5.88
N ALA A 53 10.24 3.68 -5.22
CA ALA A 53 9.35 4.09 -4.13
C ALA A 53 7.87 4.15 -4.56
N ALA A 54 7.60 4.55 -5.81
CA ALA A 54 6.24 4.58 -6.36
C ALA A 54 5.63 3.16 -6.44
N GLN A 55 6.41 2.18 -6.89
CA GLN A 55 5.99 0.77 -6.96
C GLN A 55 5.72 0.18 -5.56
N VAL A 56 6.56 0.52 -4.57
CA VAL A 56 6.33 0.09 -3.17
C VAL A 56 5.05 0.69 -2.61
N LYS A 57 4.82 1.98 -2.88
CA LYS A 57 3.58 2.67 -2.49
C LYS A 57 2.36 1.99 -3.09
N GLU A 58 2.40 1.74 -4.40
CA GLU A 58 1.31 1.11 -5.13
C GLU A 58 1.02 -0.32 -4.65
N LEU A 59 2.06 -1.13 -4.40
CA LEU A 59 1.91 -2.45 -3.77
C LEU A 59 1.22 -2.33 -2.41
N CYS A 60 1.66 -1.40 -1.57
CA CYS A 60 1.08 -1.20 -0.24
C CYS A 60 -0.42 -0.87 -0.35
N GLU A 61 -0.80 0.11 -1.16
CA GLU A 61 -2.20 0.51 -1.37
C GLU A 61 -3.05 -0.64 -1.95
N MET A 62 -2.51 -1.41 -2.90
CA MET A 62 -3.18 -2.60 -3.44
C MET A 62 -3.45 -3.63 -2.35
N MET A 63 -2.46 -3.94 -1.49
CA MET A 63 -2.60 -4.89 -0.40
C MET A 63 -3.59 -4.41 0.66
N VAL A 64 -3.64 -3.11 0.93
CA VAL A 64 -4.64 -2.51 1.82
C VAL A 64 -6.04 -2.68 1.26
N ARG A 65 -6.26 -2.43 -0.03
CA ARG A 65 -7.56 -2.63 -0.69
C ARG A 65 -8.01 -4.08 -0.57
N ILE A 66 -7.14 -5.03 -0.92
CA ILE A 66 -7.44 -6.47 -0.85
C ILE A 66 -7.77 -6.88 0.60
N SER A 67 -7.00 -6.39 1.57
CA SER A 67 -7.15 -6.80 2.97
C SER A 67 -8.37 -6.16 3.63
N SER A 68 -8.66 -4.90 3.33
CA SER A 68 -9.75 -4.13 3.95
C SER A 68 -11.13 -4.57 3.47
N ASP A 69 -11.23 -5.15 2.26
CA ASP A 69 -12.49 -5.65 1.71
C ASP A 69 -12.74 -7.13 2.01
N LYS A 70 -11.89 -7.77 2.84
CA LYS A 70 -12.07 -9.16 3.24
C LYS A 70 -13.34 -9.31 4.10
N THR A 71 -14.23 -10.21 3.70
CA THR A 71 -15.42 -10.58 4.50
C THR A 71 -15.00 -11.31 5.77
N MET A 72 -15.53 -10.89 6.92
CA MET A 72 -15.33 -11.53 8.22
C MET A 72 -16.67 -12.05 8.77
N LYS A 73 -16.63 -13.05 9.64
CA LYS A 73 -17.81 -13.67 10.26
C LYS A 73 -18.50 -12.72 11.22
N TYR A 74 -17.75 -12.01 12.04
CA TYR A 74 -18.30 -11.19 13.13
C TYR A 74 -18.41 -9.70 12.80
N HIS A 75 -17.72 -9.26 11.74
CA HIS A 75 -17.70 -7.85 11.33
C HIS A 75 -17.83 -7.74 9.81
N PRO A 76 -18.48 -6.69 9.28
CA PRO A 76 -18.63 -6.53 7.83
C PRO A 76 -17.28 -6.36 7.09
N LYS A 77 -16.27 -5.82 7.78
CA LYS A 77 -14.89 -5.65 7.34
C LYS A 77 -13.92 -5.89 8.52
N PRO A 78 -12.61 -6.09 8.31
CA PRO A 78 -11.65 -6.22 9.40
C PRO A 78 -11.62 -4.95 10.26
N THR A 79 -11.62 -5.11 11.58
CA THR A 79 -11.45 -3.97 12.49
C THR A 79 -9.99 -3.52 12.54
N HIS A 80 -9.03 -4.40 12.26
CA HIS A 80 -7.61 -4.08 12.20
C HIS A 80 -6.99 -4.59 10.91
N VAL A 81 -6.15 -3.77 10.29
CA VAL A 81 -5.38 -4.15 9.11
C VAL A 81 -3.96 -3.66 9.29
N TRP A 82 -3.00 -4.58 9.17
CA TRP A 82 -1.58 -4.30 9.27
C TRP A 82 -0.86 -4.86 8.07
N ILE A 83 -0.29 -4.00 7.25
CA ILE A 83 0.52 -4.39 6.09
C ILE A 83 1.93 -3.88 6.32
N TYR A 84 2.92 -4.75 6.23
CA TYR A 84 4.33 -4.40 6.31
C TYR A 84 5.07 -4.92 5.09
N ILE A 85 5.87 -4.07 4.47
CA ILE A 85 6.72 -4.42 3.34
C ILE A 85 8.17 -4.23 3.77
N TYR A 86 9.00 -5.25 3.57
CA TYR A 86 10.41 -5.31 3.94
C TYR A 86 11.30 -5.41 2.70
N LYS A 87 12.57 -4.97 2.83
CA LYS A 87 13.57 -5.19 1.76
C LYS A 87 13.98 -6.65 1.66
N SER A 88 13.87 -7.40 2.76
CA SER A 88 14.17 -8.83 2.84
C SER A 88 13.44 -9.49 4.01
N LYS A 89 13.26 -10.81 3.93
CA LYS A 89 12.79 -11.64 5.04
C LYS A 89 13.71 -11.56 6.25
N ALA A 90 15.01 -11.39 6.05
CA ALA A 90 15.97 -11.22 7.15
C ALA A 90 15.68 -9.96 7.98
N ASP A 91 15.33 -8.84 7.32
CA ASP A 91 14.96 -7.60 8.00
C ASP A 91 13.68 -7.75 8.82
N CYS A 92 12.70 -8.49 8.29
CA CYS A 92 11.48 -8.82 9.01
C CYS A 92 11.77 -9.60 10.31
N LEU A 93 12.64 -10.61 10.25
CA LEU A 93 12.92 -11.52 11.37
C LEU A 93 13.81 -10.90 12.45
N LYS A 94 14.64 -9.91 12.11
CA LYS A 94 15.62 -9.33 13.04
C LYS A 94 14.97 -8.48 14.14
N ASP A 95 14.08 -7.56 13.77
CA ASP A 95 13.50 -6.60 14.72
C ASP A 95 12.02 -6.27 14.46
N GLY A 96 11.43 -6.75 13.35
CA GLY A 96 10.07 -6.43 12.92
C GLY A 96 9.83 -4.95 12.56
N GLY A 97 10.79 -4.07 12.85
CA GLY A 97 10.73 -2.62 12.69
C GLY A 97 11.42 -2.10 11.44
N SER A 98 12.21 -2.92 10.75
CA SER A 98 12.95 -2.58 9.53
C SER A 98 12.11 -2.58 8.23
N TRP A 99 10.81 -2.35 8.33
CA TRP A 99 9.94 -2.20 7.16
C TRP A 99 10.23 -0.90 6.40
N ILE A 100 9.93 -0.89 5.10
CA ILE A 100 10.08 0.26 4.19
C ILE A 100 8.74 0.89 3.80
N ALA A 101 7.65 0.14 3.91
CA ALA A 101 6.31 0.66 3.81
C ALA A 101 5.41 -0.06 4.79
N MET A 102 4.50 0.69 5.40
CA MET A 102 3.56 0.19 6.38
C MET A 102 2.21 0.86 6.18
N TYR A 103 1.15 0.06 6.30
CA TYR A 103 -0.19 0.55 6.56
C TYR A 103 -0.69 -0.03 7.88
N GLY A 104 -1.26 0.82 8.72
CA GLY A 104 -1.79 0.43 10.00
C GLY A 104 -3.14 1.05 10.26
N LYS A 105 -4.11 0.21 10.62
CA LYS A 105 -5.48 0.60 11.01
C LYS A 105 -5.88 -0.14 12.28
N ALA A 106 -6.42 0.59 13.25
CA ALA A 106 -6.87 0.06 14.53
C ALA A 106 -8.28 0.58 14.90
N GLY A 107 -9.31 -0.08 14.35
CA GLY A 107 -10.72 0.23 14.58
C GLY A 107 -11.50 0.15 13.29
N ALA A 108 -12.79 -0.21 13.34
CA ALA A 108 -13.60 -0.37 12.12
C ALA A 108 -13.68 0.92 11.28
N GLU A 109 -13.81 2.07 11.96
CA GLU A 109 -13.96 3.40 11.35
C GLU A 109 -12.62 4.15 11.18
N ASP A 110 -11.52 3.58 11.65
CA ASP A 110 -10.19 4.18 11.50
C ASP A 110 -9.80 4.16 10.01
N PRO A 111 -9.43 5.31 9.39
CA PRO A 111 -8.93 5.33 8.02
C PRO A 111 -7.57 4.64 7.88
N GLY A 112 -6.83 4.50 8.98
CA GLY A 112 -5.47 4.01 9.03
C GLY A 112 -4.46 4.99 8.43
N ASP A 113 -3.19 4.71 8.69
CA ASP A 113 -2.06 5.55 8.29
C ASP A 113 -1.10 4.79 7.39
N TYR A 114 -0.66 5.44 6.31
CA TYR A 114 0.44 4.98 5.49
C TYR A 114 1.75 5.62 5.95
N THR A 115 2.78 4.80 6.12
CA THR A 115 4.15 5.28 6.37
C THR A 115 5.12 4.67 5.38
N TYR A 116 5.94 5.50 4.74
CA TYR A 116 6.99 5.08 3.81
C TYR A 116 8.34 5.55 4.33
N ARG A 117 9.35 4.68 4.24
CA ARG A 117 10.73 4.96 4.65
C ARG A 117 11.66 4.75 3.45
N ASN A 118 12.68 5.61 3.35
CA ASN A 118 13.73 5.54 2.34
C ASN A 118 14.79 4.50 2.72
#